data_AF-A0A662H631-F1
#
_entry.id   AF-A0A662H631-F1
#
_cell.length_a   1.000
_cell.length_b   1.000
_cell.length_c   1.000
_cell.angle_alpha   90.00
_cell.angle_beta   90.00
_cell.angle_gamma   90.00
#
_symmetry.space_group_name_H-M   'P 1'
#
loop_
_entity.id
_entity.type
_entity.pdbx_description
1 polymer ?
#
loop_
_entity_poly.entity_id
_entity_poly.type
_entity_poly.pdbx_seq_one_letter_code
_entity_poly.pdbx_strand_id
1 'polypeptide(L)'
;KLDATGAATVKMPDYFVALTKEDEATVNLTPIGRPFLTGYEWNSDYTAFTIYGEPNREVAYIVLADRDDPVIRKLRKPVVQDKSDSKLCKPGELLYPEAYGYPKEYGKDYREKIEKLREIEKEGLGR
;
A
#
# COMPACT_ATOMS: atom_id res chain seq x y z
N LYS A 1 -9.99 25.29 6.65
CA LYS A 1 -10.81 26.01 7.66
C LYS A 1 -12.25 26.02 7.18
N LEU A 2 -13.20 25.73 8.07
CA LEU A 2 -14.64 25.79 7.80
C LEU A 2 -15.10 27.25 7.79
N ASP A 3 -16.12 27.55 6.99
CA ASP A 3 -16.68 28.89 6.87
C ASP A 3 -17.57 29.28 8.07
N ALA A 4 -18.27 30.40 7.95
CA ALA A 4 -19.17 30.91 9.00
C ALA A 4 -20.40 30.02 9.24
N THR A 5 -20.71 29.11 8.32
CA THR A 5 -21.80 28.11 8.47
C THR A 5 -21.29 26.78 9.02
N GLY A 6 -19.97 26.62 9.16
CA GLY A 6 -19.36 25.35 9.55
C GLY A 6 -19.16 24.38 8.38
N ALA A 7 -19.15 24.89 7.14
CA ALA A 7 -18.97 24.09 5.94
C ALA A 7 -17.65 24.41 5.21
N ALA A 8 -17.11 23.43 4.49
CA ALA A 8 -16.09 23.67 3.48
C ALA A 8 -16.13 22.57 2.40
N THR A 9 -16.06 22.96 1.13
CA THR A 9 -15.97 22.02 0.01
C THR A 9 -14.52 21.80 -0.41
N VAL A 10 -14.13 20.54 -0.51
CA VAL A 10 -12.83 20.10 -1.02
C VAL A 10 -13.03 19.51 -2.42
N LYS A 11 -12.32 20.04 -3.40
CA LYS A 11 -12.30 19.50 -4.77
C LYS A 11 -11.20 18.47 -4.90
N MET A 12 -11.54 17.33 -5.48
CA MET A 12 -10.56 16.31 -5.83
C MET A 12 -9.82 16.73 -7.11
N PRO A 13 -8.57 16.25 -7.29
CA PRO A 13 -7.89 16.39 -8.57
C PRO A 13 -8.68 15.71 -9.70
N ASP A 14 -8.64 16.26 -10.91
CA ASP A 14 -9.39 15.75 -12.08
C ASP A 14 -9.12 14.27 -12.38
N TYR A 15 -7.94 13.77 -12.02
CA TYR A 15 -7.56 12.37 -12.23
C TYR A 15 -8.17 11.40 -11.22
N PHE A 16 -8.79 11.88 -10.13
CA PHE A 16 -9.22 11.03 -9.02
C PHE A 16 -10.21 9.96 -9.49
N VAL A 17 -11.37 10.38 -10.00
CA VAL A 17 -12.41 9.49 -10.53
C VAL A 17 -11.89 8.61 -11.68
N ALA A 18 -10.95 9.11 -12.48
CA ALA A 18 -10.37 8.34 -13.58
C ALA A 18 -9.46 7.18 -13.13
N LEU A 19 -8.92 7.24 -11.91
CA LEU A 19 -7.91 6.30 -11.41
C LEU A 19 -8.36 5.47 -10.22
N THR A 20 -9.48 5.81 -9.59
CA THR A 20 -9.94 5.17 -8.37
C THR A 20 -11.29 4.50 -8.57
N LYS A 21 -11.58 3.52 -7.73
CA LYS A 21 -12.94 3.07 -7.45
C LYS A 21 -13.57 4.03 -6.44
N GLU A 22 -14.19 5.08 -6.95
CA GLU A 22 -14.61 6.26 -6.20
C GLU A 22 -15.77 6.01 -5.23
N ASP A 23 -16.65 5.06 -5.53
CA ASP A 23 -17.80 4.69 -4.70
C ASP A 23 -17.40 4.04 -3.37
N GLU A 24 -16.17 3.51 -3.30
CA GLU A 24 -15.56 2.96 -2.08
C GLU A 24 -14.62 3.96 -1.38
N ALA A 25 -14.47 5.18 -1.91
CA ALA A 25 -13.60 6.17 -1.33
C ALA A 25 -14.10 6.66 0.04
N THR A 26 -13.19 6.69 1.01
CA THR A 26 -13.48 7.14 2.37
C THR A 26 -12.72 8.42 2.68
N VAL A 27 -13.36 9.31 3.44
CA VAL A 27 -12.72 10.50 4.01
C VAL A 27 -12.62 10.33 5.52
N ASN A 28 -11.40 10.41 6.06
CA ASN A 28 -11.18 10.48 7.49
C ASN A 28 -10.93 11.93 7.90
N LEU A 29 -11.73 12.44 8.85
CA LEU A 29 -11.65 13.82 9.34
C LEU A 29 -11.05 13.84 10.74
N THR A 30 -10.13 14.77 10.97
CA THR A 30 -9.52 15.02 12.29
C THR A 30 -9.71 16.49 12.67
N PRO A 31 -10.47 16.79 13.74
CA PRO A 31 -10.56 18.11 14.33
C PRO A 31 -9.17 18.66 14.72
N ILE A 32 -8.88 19.91 14.35
CA ILE A 32 -7.67 20.60 14.79
C ILE A 32 -7.99 21.44 16.03
N GLY A 33 -7.19 21.29 17.08
CA GLY A 33 -7.37 21.97 18.36
C GLY A 33 -8.28 21.18 19.31
N ARG A 34 -9.25 21.87 19.96
CA ARG A 34 -10.21 21.20 20.85
C ARG A 34 -11.11 20.24 20.04
N PRO A 35 -11.40 19.02 20.53
CA PRO A 35 -12.31 18.12 19.84
C PRO A 35 -13.68 18.76 19.57
N PHE A 36 -14.26 18.47 18.40
CA PHE A 36 -15.63 18.80 18.02
C PHE A 36 -16.14 17.76 17.01
N LEU A 37 -17.45 17.67 16.83
CA LEU A 37 -18.05 16.74 15.88
C LEU A 37 -17.81 17.21 14.45
N THR A 38 -17.48 16.26 13.58
CA THR A 38 -17.27 16.52 12.15
C THR A 38 -17.94 15.43 11.33
N GLY A 39 -18.38 15.80 10.13
CA GLY A 39 -18.93 14.88 9.13
C GLY A 39 -18.56 15.32 7.72
N TYR A 40 -18.76 14.45 6.75
CA TYR A 40 -18.62 14.80 5.34
C TYR A 40 -19.69 14.12 4.50
N GLU A 41 -19.88 14.66 3.29
CA GLU A 41 -20.73 14.08 2.26
C GLU A 41 -20.05 14.28 0.90
N TRP A 42 -20.00 13.22 0.11
CA TRP A 42 -19.58 13.29 -1.29
C TRP A 42 -20.68 13.92 -2.16
N ASN A 43 -20.30 14.66 -3.19
CA ASN A 43 -21.24 14.96 -4.25
C ASN A 43 -21.53 13.72 -5.10
N SER A 44 -22.53 13.80 -5.97
CA SER A 44 -23.04 12.65 -6.74
C SER A 44 -22.05 12.03 -7.74
N ASP A 45 -20.98 12.75 -8.11
CA ASP A 45 -19.98 12.33 -9.08
C ASP A 45 -18.59 12.12 -8.47
N TYR A 46 -18.46 12.19 -7.15
CA TYR A 46 -17.22 11.99 -6.38
C TYR A 46 -16.05 12.92 -6.79
N THR A 47 -16.33 14.04 -7.45
CA THR A 47 -15.32 15.05 -7.79
C THR A 47 -15.06 16.04 -6.66
N ALA A 48 -15.93 16.08 -5.65
CA ALA A 48 -15.76 16.90 -4.47
C ALA A 48 -16.53 16.34 -3.27
N PHE A 49 -16.11 16.70 -2.07
CA PHE A 49 -16.87 16.44 -0.84
C PHE A 49 -16.99 17.71 0.00
N THR A 50 -18.07 17.80 0.75
CA THR A 50 -18.32 18.88 1.70
C THR A 50 -18.09 18.37 3.11
N ILE A 51 -17.27 19.08 3.87
CA ILE A 51 -17.02 18.86 5.30
C ILE A 51 -17.99 19.73 6.09
N TYR A 52 -18.56 19.18 7.16
CA TYR A 52 -19.41 19.86 8.12
C TYR A 52 -18.79 19.81 9.54
N GLY A 53 -18.99 20.87 10.31
CA GLY A 53 -18.54 20.98 11.70
C GLY A 53 -18.99 22.30 12.34
N GLU A 54 -18.25 22.77 13.34
CA GLU A 54 -18.49 24.07 13.96
C GLU A 54 -17.94 25.23 13.09
N PRO A 55 -18.63 26.39 13.04
CA PRO A 55 -18.16 27.57 12.30
C PRO A 55 -16.73 27.99 12.61
N ASN A 56 -15.98 28.39 11.58
CA ASN A 56 -14.61 28.90 11.68
C ASN A 56 -13.57 27.94 12.30
N ARG A 57 -13.89 26.66 12.50
CA ARG A 57 -12.94 25.66 12.99
C ARG A 57 -12.08 25.09 11.87
N GLU A 58 -11.05 24.36 12.25
CA GLU A 58 -10.12 23.71 11.32
C GLU A 58 -10.19 22.20 11.46
N VAL A 59 -10.08 21.52 10.31
CA VAL A 59 -10.18 20.07 10.17
C VAL A 59 -9.07 19.65 9.21
N ALA A 60 -8.29 18.64 9.59
CA ALA A 60 -7.42 17.90 8.68
C ALA A 60 -8.18 16.71 8.10
N TYR A 61 -7.85 16.31 6.87
CA TYR A 61 -8.50 15.18 6.22
C TYR A 61 -7.51 14.28 5.49
N ILE A 62 -7.85 13.00 5.40
CA ILE A 62 -7.19 12.02 4.54
C ILE A 62 -8.27 11.38 3.68
N VAL A 63 -8.04 11.33 2.37
CA VAL A 63 -8.89 10.59 1.42
C VAL A 63 -8.19 9.29 1.07
N LEU A 64 -8.87 8.17 1.24
CA LEU A 64 -8.40 6.84 0.88
C LEU A 64 -9.35 6.26 -0.17
N ALA A 65 -8.80 5.74 -1.26
CA ALA A 65 -9.56 5.08 -2.31
C ALA A 65 -8.72 3.97 -2.94
N ASP A 66 -9.38 2.90 -3.37
CA ASP A 66 -8.74 1.83 -4.12
C ASP A 66 -8.44 2.29 -5.54
N ARG A 67 -7.22 2.03 -6.01
CA ARG A 67 -6.82 2.35 -7.38
C ARG A 67 -7.43 1.33 -8.35
N ASP A 68 -8.12 1.81 -9.38
CA ASP A 68 -8.82 0.96 -10.35
C ASP A 68 -8.74 1.48 -11.80
N ASP A 69 -7.51 1.69 -12.26
CA ASP A 69 -7.19 2.11 -13.63
C ASP A 69 -6.85 0.92 -14.58
N PRO A 70 -6.81 1.12 -15.92
CA PRO A 70 -6.48 0.04 -16.87
C PRO A 70 -5.11 -0.61 -16.65
N VAL A 71 -4.11 0.14 -16.19
CA VAL A 71 -2.76 -0.38 -15.93
C VAL A 71 -2.78 -1.26 -14.69
N ILE A 72 -3.40 -0.84 -13.58
CA ILE A 72 -3.50 -1.71 -12.40
C ILE A 72 -4.34 -2.95 -12.68
N ARG A 73 -5.41 -2.87 -13.47
CA ARG A 73 -6.19 -4.04 -13.89
C ARG A 73 -5.34 -5.03 -14.70
N LYS A 74 -4.49 -4.54 -15.61
CA LYS A 74 -3.60 -5.38 -16.43
C LYS A 74 -2.41 -5.96 -15.66
N LEU A 75 -1.86 -5.19 -14.73
CA LEU A 75 -0.64 -5.55 -13.99
C LEU A 75 -0.91 -6.02 -12.55
N ARG A 76 -2.19 -6.25 -12.20
CA ARG A 76 -2.59 -6.65 -10.85
C ARG A 76 -1.84 -7.92 -10.46
N LYS A 77 -1.12 -7.85 -9.34
CA LYS A 77 -0.55 -9.03 -8.70
C LYS A 77 -1.38 -9.37 -7.47
N PRO A 78 -1.58 -10.65 -7.16
CA PRO A 78 -2.20 -11.04 -5.91
C PRO A 78 -1.35 -10.52 -4.74
N VAL A 79 -2.02 -9.97 -3.72
CA VAL A 79 -1.36 -9.46 -2.50
C VAL A 79 -0.78 -10.62 -1.69
N VAL A 80 -1.53 -11.71 -1.64
CA VAL A 80 -1.13 -12.96 -0.98
C VAL A 80 -0.83 -13.98 -2.08
N GLN A 81 0.39 -14.51 -2.06
CA GLN A 81 0.79 -15.58 -2.96
C GLN A 81 1.37 -16.72 -2.12
N ASP A 82 0.88 -17.93 -2.35
CA ASP A 82 1.46 -19.11 -1.72
C ASP A 82 2.91 -19.29 -2.15
N LYS A 83 3.77 -19.70 -1.21
CA LYS A 83 5.18 -19.98 -1.49
C LYS A 83 5.34 -21.10 -2.53
N SER A 84 4.39 -22.03 -2.65
CA SER A 84 4.41 -23.10 -3.66
C SER A 84 4.38 -22.55 -5.09
N ASP A 85 3.64 -21.47 -5.29
CA ASP A 85 3.40 -20.87 -6.60
C ASP A 85 4.42 -19.77 -6.91
N SER A 86 5.19 -19.38 -5.90
CA SER A 86 6.23 -18.37 -6.01
C SER A 86 7.54 -18.97 -6.50
N LYS A 87 7.98 -18.56 -7.69
CA LYS A 87 9.35 -18.80 -8.16
C LYS A 87 10.40 -18.12 -7.28
N LEU A 88 10.00 -17.20 -6.40
CA LEU A 88 10.92 -16.42 -5.59
C LEU A 88 11.47 -17.21 -4.41
N CYS A 89 10.66 -18.03 -3.74
CA CYS A 89 11.06 -18.73 -2.52
C CYS A 89 10.14 -19.93 -2.26
N LYS A 90 10.69 -21.14 -2.19
CA LYS A 90 9.91 -22.36 -1.97
C LYS A 90 9.39 -22.45 -0.53
N PRO A 91 8.36 -23.28 -0.25
CA PRO A 91 7.95 -23.58 1.11
C PRO A 91 9.12 -24.10 1.95
N GLY A 92 9.23 -23.62 3.20
CA GLY A 92 10.33 -23.95 4.12
C GLY A 92 11.62 -23.13 3.91
N GLU A 93 11.78 -22.45 2.77
CA GLU A 93 12.92 -21.56 2.51
C GLU A 93 12.59 -20.10 2.91
N LEU A 94 13.66 -19.34 3.14
CA LEU A 94 13.64 -17.93 3.50
C LEU A 94 14.44 -17.10 2.48
N LEU A 95 13.94 -15.91 2.16
CA LEU A 95 14.67 -14.93 1.37
C LEU A 95 15.85 -14.34 2.16
N TYR A 96 15.65 -14.09 3.46
CA TYR A 96 16.64 -13.44 4.33
C TYR A 96 16.68 -14.12 5.71
N PRO A 97 17.22 -15.36 5.82
CA PRO A 97 17.19 -16.13 7.07
C PRO A 97 17.80 -15.38 8.27
N GLU A 98 18.92 -14.67 8.06
CA GLU A 98 19.64 -13.94 9.11
C GLU A 98 18.80 -12.83 9.75
N ALA A 99 17.97 -12.13 8.95
CA ALA A 99 17.09 -11.07 9.45
C ALA A 99 16.04 -11.58 10.45
N TYR A 100 15.77 -12.88 10.43
CA TYR A 100 14.85 -13.57 11.32
C TYR A 100 15.59 -14.47 12.33
N GLY A 101 16.92 -14.39 12.43
CA GLY A 101 17.71 -15.22 13.35
C GLY A 101 17.86 -16.69 12.94
N TYR A 102 17.51 -17.04 11.69
CA TYR A 102 17.73 -18.38 11.15
C TYR A 102 19.12 -18.50 10.54
N PRO A 103 19.73 -19.70 10.61
CA PRO A 103 21.03 -19.92 10.00
C PRO A 103 20.92 -19.99 8.46
N LYS A 104 22.04 -19.78 7.78
CA LYS A 104 22.12 -19.53 6.32
C LYS A 104 21.55 -20.67 5.47
N GLU A 105 21.49 -21.88 6.02
CA GLU A 105 20.97 -23.09 5.38
C GLU A 105 19.49 -22.97 4.97
N TYR A 106 18.73 -22.12 5.67
CA TYR A 106 17.34 -21.84 5.34
C TYR A 106 17.20 -20.84 4.18
N GLY A 107 18.30 -20.25 3.71
CA GLY A 107 18.32 -19.34 2.57
C GLY A 107 17.99 -20.07 1.28
N LYS A 108 17.07 -19.51 0.48
CA LYS A 108 16.68 -20.09 -0.82
C LYS A 108 17.87 -20.34 -1.77
N ASP A 109 18.90 -19.52 -1.70
CA ASP A 109 20.07 -19.58 -2.57
C ASP A 109 21.23 -20.39 -1.94
N TYR A 110 21.04 -20.95 -0.74
CA TYR A 110 22.10 -21.62 0.01
C TYR A 110 22.63 -22.86 -0.72
N ARG A 111 21.74 -23.73 -1.19
CA ARG A 111 22.11 -24.99 -1.86
C ARG A 111 22.90 -24.74 -3.15
N GLU A 112 22.40 -23.85 -4.02
CA GLU A 112 23.08 -23.49 -5.27
C GLU A 112 24.46 -22.86 -5.01
N LYS A 113 24.58 -22.04 -3.96
CA LYS A 113 25.85 -21.41 -3.58
C LYS A 113 26.89 -22.46 -3.15
N ILE A 114 26.47 -23.45 -2.37
CA ILE A 114 27.35 -24.55 -1.93
C ILE A 114 27.79 -25.43 -3.11
N GLU A 115 26.88 -25.74 -4.04
CA GLU A 115 27.22 -26.52 -5.24
C GLU A 115 28.26 -25.79 -6.11
N LYS A 116 28.05 -24.51 -6.39
CA LYS A 116 29.03 -23.69 -7.13
C LYS A 116 30.40 -23.63 -6.45
N LEU A 117 30.42 -23.48 -5.11
CA LEU A 117 31.69 -23.46 -4.37
C LEU A 117 32.44 -24.79 -4.50
N ARG A 118 31.72 -25.92 -4.44
CA ARG A 118 32.32 -27.26 -4.63
C ARG A 118 32.83 -27.48 -6.05
N GLU A 119 32.17 -26.92 -7.06
CA GLU A 119 32.64 -26.98 -8.45
C GLU A 119 33.93 -26.19 -8.64
N ILE A 120 33.99 -24.97 -8.10
CA ILE A 120 35.20 -24.11 -8.13
C ILE A 120 36.38 -24.81 -7.44
N GLU A 121 36.15 -25.43 -6.28
CA GLU A 121 37.19 -26.19 -5.57
C GLU A 121 37.72 -27.38 -6.38
N LYS A 122 36.84 -28.11 -7.08
CA LYS A 122 37.24 -29.22 -7.96
C LYS A 122 38.04 -28.77 -9.17
N GLU A 123 37.68 -27.64 -9.78
CA GLU A 123 38.42 -27.06 -10.90
C GLU A 123 39.76 -26.46 -10.49
N GLY A 124 39.87 -25.95 -9.26
CA GLY A 124 41.10 -25.40 -8.69
C GLY A 124 42.12 -26.46 -8.25
N LEU A 125 41.67 -27.65 -7.82
CA LEU A 125 42.54 -28.77 -7.41
C LEU A 125 43.09 -29.58 -8.61
N GLY A 126 42.59 -29.31 -9.82
CA GLY A 126 43.03 -29.92 -11.08
C GLY A 126 44.12 -29.14 -11.82
N ARG A 127 44.77 -28.15 -11.18
CA ARG A 127 45.93 -27.40 -11.70
C ARG A 127 47.15 -27.58 -10.83
#